data_AF-A0A8J3KMR7-F1
#
_entry.id   AF-A0A8J3KMR7-F1
#
_cell.length_a   1.000
_cell.length_b   1.000
_cell.length_c   1.000
_cell.angle_alpha   90.00
_cell.angle_beta   90.00
_cell.angle_gamma   90.00
#
_symmetry.space_group_name_H-M   'P 1'
#
loop_
_entity.id
_entity.type
_entity.pdbx_description
1 polymer ?
#
loop_
_entity_poly.entity_id
_entity_poly.type
_entity_poly.pdbx_seq_one_letter_code
_entity_poly.pdbx_strand_id
1 'polypeptide(L)'
;MDNPLLGELRAIHDMVRRDLAMVRRLADQAAAGAPAAALQEGVRGLQSNGALFQLKVNCLSYCQFVHHHHHLESAMLFPAVRKAAPQLRQTVDRLESDHRKVSDLLDQVEGAARALGGGDAEIRAKLVEALRTLSDHLLEHLAFEEDALEPVLKTWKRWPFHG
;
A
#
# COMPACT_ATOMS: atom_id res chain seq x y z
N MET A 1 -27.92 2.59 -2.63
CA MET A 1 -27.50 1.59 -3.65
C MET A 1 -25.99 1.64 -3.65
N ASP A 2 -25.35 0.68 -2.99
CA ASP A 2 -23.90 0.65 -2.85
C ASP A 2 -23.27 0.48 -4.23
N ASN A 3 -22.33 1.36 -4.56
CA ASN A 3 -21.59 1.24 -5.81
C ASN A 3 -20.55 0.12 -5.63
N PRO A 4 -20.61 -0.96 -6.42
CA PRO A 4 -19.75 -2.12 -6.23
C PRO A 4 -18.25 -1.75 -6.31
N LEU A 5 -17.86 -0.78 -7.15
CA LEU A 5 -16.46 -0.41 -7.35
C LEU A 5 -15.85 0.32 -6.15
N LEU A 6 -16.60 1.25 -5.54
CA LEU A 6 -16.16 1.93 -4.33
C LEU A 6 -16.11 0.96 -3.13
N GLY A 7 -17.05 0.02 -3.09
CA GLY A 7 -17.05 -1.06 -2.09
C GLY A 7 -15.83 -1.98 -2.22
N GLU A 8 -15.49 -2.37 -3.45
CA GLU A 8 -14.30 -3.18 -3.76
C GLU A 8 -12.99 -2.46 -3.39
N LEU A 9 -12.84 -1.18 -3.77
CA LEU A 9 -11.68 -0.38 -3.40
C LEU A 9 -11.49 -0.35 -1.88
N ARG A 10 -12.56 -0.03 -1.14
CA ARG A 10 -12.56 0.00 0.33
C ARG A 10 -12.23 -1.35 0.94
N ALA A 11 -12.76 -2.45 0.38
CA ALA A 11 -12.46 -3.79 0.87
C ALA A 11 -10.96 -4.14 0.73
N ILE A 12 -10.34 -3.77 -0.38
CA ILE A 12 -8.89 -3.90 -0.58
C ILE A 12 -8.15 -3.03 0.44
N HIS A 13 -8.53 -1.76 0.59
CA HIS A 13 -7.90 -0.85 1.54
C HIS A 13 -8.00 -1.35 2.98
N ASP A 14 -9.12 -1.96 3.36
CA ASP A 14 -9.29 -2.54 4.69
C ASP A 14 -8.38 -3.74 4.94
N MET A 15 -8.04 -4.52 3.90
CA MET A 15 -6.99 -5.54 4.00
C MET A 15 -5.64 -4.89 4.30
N VAL A 16 -5.29 -3.81 3.59
CA VAL A 16 -4.04 -3.07 3.81
C VAL A 16 -4.00 -2.44 5.21
N ARG A 17 -5.11 -1.86 5.68
CA ARG A 17 -5.20 -1.28 7.03
C ARG A 17 -4.94 -2.32 8.12
N ARG A 18 -5.36 -3.58 7.93
CA ARG A 18 -5.04 -4.67 8.87
C ARG A 18 -3.55 -4.96 8.92
N ASP A 19 -2.88 -4.98 7.78
CA ASP A 19 -1.42 -5.13 7.73
C ASP A 19 -0.71 -3.92 8.34
N LEU A 20 -1.20 -2.70 8.12
CA LEU A 20 -0.63 -1.50 8.73
C LEU A 20 -0.77 -1.50 10.26
N ALA A 21 -1.83 -2.11 10.80
CA ALA A 21 -1.94 -2.34 12.24
C ALA A 21 -0.86 -3.31 12.74
N MET A 22 -0.47 -4.32 11.96
CA MET A 22 0.68 -5.19 12.27
C MET A 22 2.01 -4.43 12.16
N VAL A 23 2.19 -3.59 11.13
CA VAL A 23 3.38 -2.75 10.94
C VAL A 23 3.60 -1.83 12.14
N ARG A 24 2.54 -1.16 12.63
CA ARG A 24 2.61 -0.31 13.83
C ARG A 24 3.01 -1.10 15.07
N ARG A 25 2.46 -2.30 15.26
CA ARG A 25 2.88 -3.20 16.36
C ARG A 25 4.35 -3.58 16.27
N LEU A 26 4.86 -3.87 15.07
CA LEU A 26 6.29 -4.15 14.88
C LEU A 26 7.16 -2.94 15.19
N ALA A 27 6.71 -1.73 14.84
CA ALA A 27 7.43 -0.49 15.18
C ALA A 27 7.52 -0.31 16.71
N ASP A 28 6.41 -0.53 17.42
CA ASP A 28 6.35 -0.43 18.88
C ASP A 28 7.23 -1.50 19.56
N GLN A 29 7.19 -2.74 19.07
CA GLN A 29 8.05 -3.82 19.54
C GLN A 29 9.54 -3.51 19.30
N ALA A 30 9.87 -2.98 18.11
CA ALA A 30 11.24 -2.61 17.78
C ALA A 30 11.74 -1.50 18.70
N ALA A 31 10.92 -0.47 18.95
CA ALA A 31 11.21 0.61 19.88
C ALA A 31 11.35 0.14 21.34
N ALA A 32 10.56 -0.86 21.74
CA ALA A 32 10.64 -1.49 23.07
C ALA A 32 11.82 -2.46 23.24
N GLY A 33 12.66 -2.64 22.21
CA GLY A 33 13.85 -3.48 22.30
C GLY A 33 13.60 -4.97 22.06
N ALA A 34 12.52 -5.35 21.37
CA ALA A 34 12.26 -6.74 21.03
C ALA A 34 13.45 -7.41 20.32
N PRO A 35 13.63 -8.74 20.49
CA PRO A 35 14.72 -9.48 19.85
C PRO A 35 14.72 -9.31 18.32
N ALA A 36 15.91 -9.15 17.72
CA ALA A 36 16.05 -8.97 16.27
C ALA A 36 15.38 -10.12 15.47
N ALA A 37 15.51 -11.36 15.94
CA ALA A 37 14.92 -12.53 15.29
C ALA A 37 13.38 -12.43 15.20
N ALA A 38 12.73 -11.95 16.26
CA ALA A 38 11.27 -11.79 16.31
C ALA A 38 10.81 -10.67 15.36
N LEU A 39 11.55 -9.57 15.28
CA LEU A 39 11.24 -8.46 14.36
C LEU A 39 11.41 -8.90 12.90
N GLN A 40 12.48 -9.63 12.59
CA GLN A 40 12.73 -10.20 11.27
C GLN A 40 11.65 -11.20 10.86
N GLU A 41 11.21 -12.05 11.79
CA GLU A 41 10.10 -12.97 11.56
C GLU A 41 8.79 -12.23 11.28
N GLY A 42 8.48 -11.20 12.07
CA GLY A 42 7.31 -10.35 11.85
C GLY A 42 7.30 -9.69 10.47
N VAL A 43 8.44 -9.14 10.05
CA VAL A 43 8.58 -8.56 8.70
C VAL A 43 8.43 -9.64 7.62
N ARG A 44 9.06 -10.81 7.76
CA ARG A 44 8.87 -11.93 6.82
C ARG A 44 7.41 -12.39 6.74
N GLY A 45 6.69 -12.41 7.86
CA GLY A 45 5.26 -12.73 7.90
C GLY A 45 4.43 -11.77 7.05
N LEU A 46 4.70 -10.46 7.15
CA LEU A 46 4.08 -9.44 6.30
C LEU A 46 4.44 -9.64 4.82
N GLN A 47 5.68 -10.01 4.50
CA GLN A 47 6.13 -10.24 3.13
C GLN A 47 5.45 -11.45 2.49
N SER A 48 5.29 -12.55 3.23
CA SER A 48 4.74 -13.80 2.68
C SER A 48 3.23 -13.77 2.52
N ASN A 49 2.51 -13.13 3.45
CA ASN A 49 1.06 -13.26 3.53
C ASN A 49 0.29 -11.94 3.61
N GLY A 50 0.99 -10.80 3.70
CA GLY A 50 0.36 -9.48 3.79
C GLY A 50 -0.09 -8.95 2.43
N ALA A 51 -1.31 -8.45 2.36
CA ALA A 51 -1.83 -7.67 1.25
C ALA A 51 -0.89 -6.48 0.93
N LEU A 52 -0.26 -5.87 1.93
CA LEU A 52 0.70 -4.77 1.77
C LEU A 52 1.87 -5.10 0.85
N PHE A 53 2.52 -6.26 1.03
CA PHE A 53 3.67 -6.65 0.21
C PHE A 53 3.26 -7.29 -1.12
N GLN A 54 2.10 -7.93 -1.18
CA GLN A 54 1.49 -8.29 -2.46
C GLN A 54 1.21 -7.04 -3.29
N LEU A 55 0.71 -5.96 -2.66
CA LEU A 55 0.56 -4.67 -3.30
C LEU A 55 1.90 -4.08 -3.72
N LYS A 56 2.99 -4.20 -2.97
CA LYS A 56 4.34 -3.77 -3.45
C LYS A 56 4.71 -4.38 -4.80
N VAL A 57 4.66 -5.72 -4.86
CA VAL A 57 4.95 -6.49 -6.08
C VAL A 57 4.01 -6.02 -7.19
N ASN A 58 2.76 -5.79 -6.84
CA ASN A 58 1.73 -5.35 -7.76
C ASN A 58 1.75 -3.86 -8.07
N CYS A 59 2.37 -2.95 -7.29
CA CYS A 59 2.41 -1.48 -7.37
C CYS A 59 3.49 -1.04 -8.36
N LEU A 60 4.68 -1.65 -8.27
CA LEU A 60 5.73 -1.50 -9.28
C LEU A 60 5.32 -2.17 -10.59
N SER A 61 4.71 -3.35 -10.50
CA SER A 61 4.05 -4.03 -11.63
C SER A 61 2.77 -3.30 -12.07
N TYR A 62 2.15 -2.46 -11.24
CA TYR A 62 0.91 -1.73 -11.57
C TYR A 62 1.20 -0.62 -12.57
N CYS A 63 2.32 0.06 -12.35
CA CYS A 63 2.76 1.15 -13.18
C CYS A 63 3.43 0.66 -14.48
N GLN A 64 3.73 -0.65 -14.63
CA GLN A 64 4.36 -1.18 -15.85
C GLN A 64 3.82 -2.51 -16.44
N PHE A 65 3.37 -3.56 -15.71
CA PHE A 65 2.69 -4.76 -16.28
C PHE A 65 2.22 -5.81 -15.22
N VAL A 66 1.02 -6.43 -15.42
CA VAL A 66 0.09 -7.26 -14.58
C VAL A 66 0.55 -8.69 -14.14
N HIS A 67 0.19 -9.31 -12.98
CA HIS A 67 -0.91 -10.30 -12.65
C HIS A 67 -0.60 -11.04 -11.30
N HIS A 68 -1.51 -11.53 -10.43
CA HIS A 68 -2.84 -12.21 -10.49
C HIS A 68 -3.61 -11.87 -9.17
N HIS A 69 -4.88 -11.44 -9.12
CA HIS A 69 -6.13 -12.20 -9.29
C HIS A 69 -7.26 -11.22 -9.71
N HIS A 70 -8.21 -11.72 -10.51
CA HIS A 70 -9.19 -10.97 -11.33
C HIS A 70 -8.60 -10.40 -12.61
N HIS A 71 -8.89 -11.09 -13.70
CA HIS A 71 -8.44 -10.76 -15.05
C HIS A 71 -8.94 -9.37 -15.47
N LEU A 72 -7.99 -8.49 -15.79
CA LEU A 72 -8.11 -7.28 -16.66
C LEU A 72 -8.49 -5.93 -16.02
N GLU A 73 -8.89 -5.83 -14.76
CA GLU A 73 -9.60 -4.61 -14.32
C GLU A 73 -8.76 -3.52 -13.62
N SER A 74 -7.59 -3.85 -13.05
CA SER A 74 -6.88 -2.90 -12.15
C SER A 74 -5.83 -2.00 -12.84
N ALA A 75 -5.17 -2.43 -13.91
CA ALA A 75 -4.18 -1.60 -14.63
C ALA A 75 -4.80 -0.41 -15.41
N MET A 76 -6.13 -0.31 -15.40
CA MET A 76 -6.88 0.60 -16.24
C MET A 76 -7.67 1.65 -15.44
N LEU A 77 -7.71 1.56 -14.09
CA LEU A 77 -8.44 2.51 -13.25
C LEU A 77 -7.95 3.95 -13.46
N PHE A 78 -6.66 4.22 -13.28
CA PHE A 78 -6.11 5.57 -13.45
C PHE A 78 -6.24 6.11 -14.89
N PRO A 79 -5.94 5.32 -15.95
CA PRO A 79 -6.30 5.71 -17.31
C PRO A 79 -7.79 5.98 -17.52
N ALA A 80 -8.69 5.18 -16.93
CA ALA A 80 -10.14 5.39 -16.99
C ALA A 80 -10.54 6.71 -16.35
N VAL A 81 -10.02 6.97 -15.15
CA VAL A 81 -10.29 8.20 -14.39
C VAL A 81 -9.80 9.40 -15.19
N ARG A 82 -8.58 9.35 -15.74
CA ARG A 82 -8.06 10.43 -16.60
C ARG A 82 -8.96 10.69 -17.82
N LYS A 83 -9.58 9.65 -18.39
CA LYS A 83 -10.50 9.78 -19.55
C LYS A 83 -11.88 10.30 -19.15
N ALA A 84 -12.47 9.75 -18.08
CA ALA A 84 -13.83 10.09 -17.65
C ALA A 84 -13.91 11.38 -16.85
N ALA A 85 -12.81 11.74 -16.16
CA ALA A 85 -12.70 12.91 -15.31
C ALA A 85 -11.34 13.61 -15.53
N PRO A 86 -11.15 14.31 -16.66
CA PRO A 86 -9.90 15.02 -16.97
C PRO A 86 -9.45 16.02 -15.90
N GLN A 87 -10.38 16.55 -15.10
CA GLN A 87 -10.10 17.40 -13.95
C GLN A 87 -9.31 16.70 -12.83
N LEU A 88 -9.32 15.36 -12.77
CA LEU A 88 -8.58 14.56 -11.77
C LEU A 88 -7.16 14.18 -12.21
N ARG A 89 -6.63 14.74 -13.30
CA ARG A 89 -5.29 14.40 -13.78
C ARG A 89 -4.21 14.58 -12.70
N GLN A 90 -4.20 15.71 -12.00
CA GLN A 90 -3.23 15.97 -10.93
C GLN A 90 -3.42 15.03 -9.73
N THR A 91 -4.68 14.68 -9.41
CA THR A 91 -4.99 13.66 -8.39
C THR A 91 -4.35 12.33 -8.76
N VAL A 92 -4.55 11.88 -10.00
CA VAL A 92 -3.97 10.62 -10.49
C VAL A 92 -2.43 10.68 -10.51
N ASP A 93 -1.83 11.80 -10.94
CA ASP A 93 -0.37 11.99 -10.91
C ASP A 93 0.18 11.88 -9.48
N ARG A 94 -0.54 12.43 -8.48
CA ARG A 94 -0.21 12.28 -7.06
C ARG A 94 -0.30 10.81 -6.62
N LEU A 95 -1.41 10.13 -6.91
CA LEU A 95 -1.61 8.74 -6.50
C LEU A 95 -0.51 7.81 -7.06
N GLU A 96 -0.14 7.99 -8.33
CA GLU A 96 0.97 7.25 -8.95
C GLU A 96 2.32 7.58 -8.27
N SER A 97 2.52 8.80 -7.81
CA SER A 97 3.71 9.20 -7.05
C SER A 97 3.77 8.58 -5.67
N ASP A 98 2.64 8.57 -4.96
CA ASP A 98 2.52 7.93 -3.65
C ASP A 98 2.81 6.42 -3.76
N HIS A 99 2.30 5.74 -4.80
CA HIS A 99 2.61 4.32 -5.04
C HIS A 99 4.12 4.04 -5.16
N ARG A 100 4.86 4.89 -5.88
CA ARG A 100 6.33 4.76 -5.98
C ARG A 100 6.97 4.96 -4.60
N LYS A 101 6.53 5.97 -3.86
CA LYS A 101 7.04 6.25 -2.51
C LYS A 101 6.79 5.10 -1.54
N VAL A 102 5.61 4.49 -1.58
CA VAL A 102 5.25 3.31 -0.79
C VAL A 102 6.18 2.14 -1.10
N SER A 103 6.49 1.91 -2.39
CA SER A 103 7.46 0.88 -2.79
C SER A 103 8.84 1.12 -2.17
N ASP A 104 9.36 2.34 -2.28
CA ASP A 104 10.66 2.71 -1.71
C ASP A 104 10.68 2.55 -0.17
N LEU A 105 9.57 2.85 0.50
CA LEU A 105 9.45 2.67 1.95
C LEU A 105 9.42 1.19 2.34
N LEU A 106 8.77 0.35 1.54
CA LEU A 106 8.78 -1.09 1.75
C LEU A 106 10.19 -1.67 1.54
N ASP A 107 10.95 -1.20 0.54
CA ASP A 107 12.36 -1.57 0.37
C ASP A 107 13.21 -1.15 1.57
N GLN A 108 12.97 0.03 2.15
CA GLN A 108 13.66 0.48 3.36
C GLN A 108 13.36 -0.40 4.58
N VAL A 109 12.10 -0.78 4.79
CA VAL A 109 11.70 -1.71 5.86
C VAL A 109 12.41 -3.04 5.70
N GLU A 110 12.43 -3.60 4.48
CA GLU A 110 13.12 -4.85 4.20
C GLU A 110 14.62 -4.76 4.46
N GLY A 111 15.27 -3.70 3.95
CA GLY A 111 16.70 -3.48 4.11
C GLY A 111 17.09 -3.35 5.58
N ALA A 112 16.34 -2.55 6.34
CA ALA A 112 16.58 -2.36 7.77
C ALA A 112 16.36 -3.66 8.56
N ALA A 113 15.31 -4.43 8.26
CA ALA A 113 15.05 -5.71 8.91
C ALA A 113 16.16 -6.74 8.63
N ARG A 114 16.64 -6.83 7.38
CA ARG A 114 17.77 -7.71 7.00
C ARG A 114 19.07 -7.31 7.67
N ALA A 115 19.33 -6.01 7.81
CA ALA A 115 20.53 -5.48 8.46
C ALA A 115 20.49 -5.61 9.99
N LEU A 116 19.33 -5.87 10.59
CA LEU A 116 19.17 -5.89 12.04
C LEU A 116 19.93 -7.05 12.69
N GLY A 117 21.01 -6.74 13.41
CA GLY A 117 21.78 -7.66 14.23
C GLY A 117 21.49 -7.52 15.74
N GLY A 118 22.12 -8.38 16.55
CA GLY A 118 22.09 -8.25 18.01
C GLY A 118 22.95 -7.07 18.48
N GLY A 119 22.32 -6.04 19.04
CA GLY A 119 23.01 -4.88 19.66
C GLY A 119 23.10 -3.62 18.80
N ASP A 120 22.58 -3.61 17.58
CA ASP A 120 22.64 -2.44 16.70
C ASP A 120 21.47 -1.48 16.94
N ALA A 121 21.70 -0.50 17.82
CA ALA A 121 20.70 0.51 18.18
C ALA A 121 20.35 1.45 17.01
N GLU A 122 21.30 1.73 16.11
CA GLU A 122 21.08 2.62 14.98
C GLU A 122 20.21 1.96 13.91
N ILE A 123 20.51 0.71 13.54
CA ILE A 123 19.68 -0.05 12.59
C ILE A 123 18.28 -0.29 13.15
N ARG A 124 18.16 -0.53 14.46
CA ARG A 124 16.86 -0.61 15.13
C ARG A 124 16.07 0.69 15.00
N ALA A 125 16.70 1.84 15.24
CA ALA A 125 16.05 3.14 15.09
C ALA A 125 15.61 3.37 13.63
N LYS A 126 16.44 3.01 12.65
CA LYS A 126 16.09 3.05 11.22
C LYS A 126 14.89 2.17 10.88
N LEU A 127 14.80 0.97 11.44
CA LEU A 127 13.65 0.08 11.25
C LEU A 127 12.38 0.69 11.84
N VAL A 128 12.44 1.24 13.05
CA VAL A 128 11.29 1.92 13.69
C VAL A 128 10.80 3.07 12.81
N GLU A 129 11.72 3.91 12.34
CA GLU A 129 11.38 5.06 11.50
C GLU A 129 10.76 4.64 10.16
N ALA A 130 11.35 3.63 9.51
CA ALA A 130 10.83 3.11 8.25
C ALA A 130 9.41 2.53 8.40
N LEU A 131 9.15 1.75 9.46
CA LEU A 131 7.83 1.18 9.74
C LEU A 131 6.78 2.27 10.03
N ARG A 132 7.13 3.29 10.81
CA ARG A 132 6.23 4.42 11.11
C ARG A 132 5.93 5.23 9.86
N THR A 133 6.97 5.63 9.13
CA THR A 133 6.84 6.40 7.88
C THR A 133 5.97 5.66 6.86
N LEU A 134 6.21 4.36 6.67
CA LEU A 134 5.39 3.50 5.80
C LEU A 134 3.91 3.53 6.23
N SER A 135 3.65 3.31 7.51
CA SER A 135 2.28 3.25 8.00
C SER A 135 1.56 4.58 7.87
N ASP A 136 2.19 5.68 8.21
CA ASP A 136 1.55 7.00 8.20
C ASP A 136 1.31 7.48 6.77
N HIS A 137 2.30 7.35 5.90
CA HIS A 137 2.16 7.70 4.49
C HIS A 137 1.10 6.85 3.79
N LEU A 138 1.08 5.54 4.02
CA LEU A 138 0.09 4.68 3.34
C LEU A 138 -1.33 4.91 3.87
N LEU A 139 -1.52 5.17 5.17
CA LEU A 139 -2.85 5.54 5.67
C LEU A 139 -3.36 6.85 5.07
N GLU A 140 -2.49 7.86 4.94
CA GLU A 140 -2.84 9.12 4.27
C GLU A 140 -3.21 8.88 2.81
N HIS A 141 -2.41 8.09 2.10
CA HIS A 141 -2.65 7.72 0.71
C HIS A 141 -4.01 7.03 0.52
N LEU A 142 -4.31 6.00 1.31
CA LEU A 142 -5.58 5.26 1.20
C LEU A 142 -6.80 6.16 1.46
N ALA A 143 -6.71 7.07 2.45
CA ALA A 143 -7.77 8.02 2.74
C ALA A 143 -7.95 9.02 1.57
N PHE A 144 -6.85 9.56 1.06
CA PHE A 144 -6.89 10.48 -0.07
C PHE A 144 -7.46 9.83 -1.34
N GLU A 145 -7.07 8.59 -1.66
CA GLU A 145 -7.58 7.88 -2.83
C GLU A 145 -9.09 7.64 -2.73
N GLU A 146 -9.57 7.17 -1.58
CA GLU A 146 -11.01 6.97 -1.36
C GLU A 146 -11.80 8.26 -1.52
N ASP A 147 -11.36 9.35 -0.88
CA ASP A 147 -12.04 10.65 -0.94
C ASP A 147 -12.03 11.23 -2.36
N ALA A 148 -10.88 11.14 -3.04
CA ALA A 148 -10.70 11.77 -4.34
C ALA A 148 -11.37 11.00 -5.48
N LEU A 149 -11.42 9.67 -5.40
CA LEU A 149 -12.03 8.83 -6.44
C LEU A 149 -13.51 8.55 -6.20
N GLU A 150 -14.00 8.65 -4.96
CA GLU A 150 -15.41 8.40 -4.62
C GLU A 150 -16.41 9.12 -5.56
N PRO A 151 -16.28 10.43 -5.86
CA PRO A 151 -17.23 11.12 -6.74
C PRO A 151 -17.32 10.51 -8.14
N VAL A 152 -16.20 10.04 -8.68
CA VAL A 152 -16.16 9.43 -10.02
C VAL A 152 -16.63 7.98 -9.97
N LEU A 153 -16.12 7.20 -9.01
CA LEU A 153 -16.50 5.79 -8.88
C LEU A 153 -18.00 5.63 -8.68
N LYS A 154 -18.64 6.51 -7.90
CA LYS A 154 -20.11 6.51 -7.70
C LYS A 154 -20.91 6.67 -9.01
N THR A 155 -20.36 7.32 -10.02
CA THR A 155 -21.03 7.50 -11.32
C THR A 155 -20.94 6.26 -12.22
N TRP A 156 -20.03 5.33 -11.92
CA TRP A 156 -19.79 4.14 -12.72
C TRP A 156 -20.65 2.98 -12.22
N LYS A 157 -21.51 2.43 -13.09
CA LYS A 157 -22.36 1.28 -12.75
C LYS A 157 -21.66 -0.07 -12.93
N ARG A 158 -20.56 -0.07 -13.70
CA ARG A 158 -19.64 -1.16 -14.00
C ARG A 158 -18.28 -0.52 -14.26
N TRP A 159 -17.19 -1.28 -14.14
CA TRP A 159 -15.90 -0.80 -14.64
C TRP A 159 -16.07 -0.34 -16.11
N PRO A 160 -15.57 0.86 -16.51
CA PRO A 160 -15.58 1.35 -17.90
C PRO A 160 -14.98 0.41 -18.96
N PHE A 161 -14.48 -0.77 -18.58
CA PHE A 161 -13.90 -1.79 -19.44
C PHE A 161 -14.83 -2.99 -19.67
N HIS A 162 -15.98 -3.03 -19.00
CA HIS A 162 -17.06 -3.95 -19.33
C HIS A 162 -17.98 -3.31 -20.37
N GLY A 163 -17.73 -3.64 -21.64
CA GLY A 163 -18.77 -3.67 -22.67
C GLY A 163 -19.75 -4.80 -22.40
#